data_AF-A0A960MV85-F1
#
_entry.id   AF-A0A960MV85-F1
#
_cell.length_a   1.000
_cell.length_b   1.000
_cell.length_c   1.000
_cell.angle_alpha   90.00
_cell.angle_beta   90.00
_cell.angle_gamma   90.00
#
_symmetry.space_group_name_H-M   'P 1'
#
loop_
_entity.id
_entity.type
_entity.pdbx_description
1 polymer ?
#
loop_
_entity_poly.entity_id
_entity_poly.type
_entity_poly.pdbx_seq_one_letter_code
_entity_poly.pdbx_strand_id
1 'polypeptide(L)'
;VMVRTGKPLSELRQVLKKFPQAQRNLRVTHKPPVDTLPAVRQTIDQAEAALAGAGRILVRYSGTEPLVRILVEGADKTHIETLADGILAAFADAVGA
;
A
#
# COMPACT_ATOMS: atom_id res chain seq x y z
N VAL A 1 -19.85 -23.71 2.21
CA VAL A 1 -19.81 -23.30 3.63
C VAL A 1 -21.14 -22.70 4.05
N MET A 2 -21.57 -21.56 3.50
CA MET A 2 -22.87 -20.92 3.82
C MET A 2 -24.07 -21.88 3.80
N VAL A 3 -24.25 -22.65 2.71
CA VAL A 3 -25.32 -23.67 2.59
C VAL A 3 -25.23 -24.72 3.70
N ARG A 4 -24.01 -25.19 4.02
CA ARG A 4 -23.77 -26.20 5.06
C ARG A 4 -23.98 -25.66 6.47
N THR A 5 -23.71 -24.37 6.70
CA THR A 5 -23.80 -23.72 8.01
C THR A 5 -25.14 -23.01 8.24
N GLY A 6 -25.97 -22.83 7.20
CA GLY A 6 -27.22 -22.06 7.25
C GLY A 6 -27.05 -20.55 7.48
N LYS A 7 -25.82 -20.04 7.48
CA LYS A 7 -25.46 -18.67 7.87
C LYS A 7 -25.20 -17.77 6.66
N PRO A 8 -25.61 -16.48 6.68
CA PRO A 8 -25.27 -15.52 5.65
C PRO A 8 -23.80 -15.10 5.70
N LEU A 9 -23.25 -14.64 4.57
CA LEU A 9 -21.85 -14.21 4.48
C LEU A 9 -21.52 -13.04 5.43
N SER A 10 -22.49 -12.15 5.66
CA SER A 10 -22.36 -11.03 6.58
C SER A 10 -22.01 -11.47 8.01
N GLU A 11 -22.58 -12.60 8.46
CA GLU A 11 -22.27 -13.21 9.74
C GLU A 11 -20.91 -13.89 9.72
N LEU A 12 -20.64 -14.69 8.69
CA LEU A 12 -19.37 -15.42 8.59
C LEU A 12 -18.15 -14.49 8.52
N ARG A 13 -18.28 -13.28 7.94
CA ARG A 13 -17.14 -12.34 7.82
C ARG A 13 -16.73 -11.72 9.17
N GLN A 14 -17.57 -11.76 10.20
CA GLN A 14 -17.33 -11.01 11.45
C GLN A 14 -16.09 -11.47 12.22
N VAL A 15 -15.57 -12.66 11.92
CA VAL A 15 -14.30 -13.18 12.47
C VAL A 15 -13.07 -12.37 12.03
N LEU A 16 -13.18 -11.57 10.98
CA LEU A 16 -12.09 -10.77 10.43
C LEU A 16 -12.34 -9.28 10.61
N LYS A 17 -11.44 -8.61 11.34
CA LYS A 17 -11.37 -7.15 11.43
C LYS A 17 -10.40 -6.64 10.37
N LYS A 18 -10.89 -5.82 9.44
CA LYS A 18 -10.03 -5.18 8.45
C LYS A 18 -9.30 -4.01 9.09
N PHE A 19 -7.99 -3.93 8.87
CA PHE A 19 -7.25 -2.69 9.11
C PHE A 19 -7.66 -1.63 8.08
N PRO A 20 -7.64 -0.35 8.45
CA PRO A 20 -7.57 0.74 7.49
C PRO A 20 -6.44 0.52 6.47
N GLN A 21 -6.70 0.91 5.23
CA GLN A 21 -5.75 0.79 4.13
C GLN A 21 -5.79 2.06 3.28
N ALA A 22 -4.62 2.55 2.88
CA ALA A 22 -4.45 3.60 1.88
C ALA A 22 -3.80 2.99 0.64
N GLN A 23 -4.43 3.19 -0.52
CA GLN A 23 -3.91 2.71 -1.81
C GLN A 23 -3.64 3.91 -2.71
N ARG A 24 -2.51 3.88 -3.42
CA ARG A 24 -2.16 4.85 -4.47
C ARG A 24 -1.65 4.11 -5.70
N ASN A 25 -2.00 4.63 -6.87
CA ASN A 25 -1.51 4.17 -8.15
C ASN A 25 -0.89 5.37 -8.86
N LEU A 26 0.34 5.21 -9.35
CA LEU A 26 0.99 6.22 -10.17
C LEU A 26 1.32 5.61 -11.53
N ARG A 27 1.04 6.36 -12.59
CA ARG A 27 1.50 6.03 -13.92
C ARG A 27 2.99 6.33 -14.06
N VAL A 28 3.74 5.37 -14.55
CA VAL A 28 5.21 5.46 -14.67
C VAL A 28 5.62 5.27 -16.12
N THR A 29 6.69 5.96 -16.53
CA THR A 29 7.27 5.81 -17.88
C THR A 29 8.18 4.58 -17.98
N HIS A 30 8.80 4.19 -16.86
CA HIS A 30 9.72 3.06 -16.76
C HIS A 30 9.60 2.38 -15.38
N LYS A 31 10.17 1.17 -15.25
CA LYS A 31 10.03 0.31 -14.06
C LYS A 31 11.40 -0.15 -13.54
N PRO A 32 12.26 0.77 -13.08
CA PRO A 32 13.55 0.39 -12.49
C PRO A 32 13.30 -0.38 -11.19
N PRO A 33 14.21 -1.27 -10.75
CA PRO A 33 14.07 -1.90 -9.44
C PRO A 33 13.98 -0.82 -8.34
N VAL A 34 13.06 -0.97 -7.39
CA VAL A 34 12.80 0.07 -6.37
C VAL A 34 14.06 0.37 -5.54
N ASP A 35 14.89 -0.64 -5.28
CA ASP A 35 16.13 -0.49 -4.51
C ASP A 35 17.19 0.36 -5.22
N THR A 36 17.04 0.62 -6.53
CA THR A 36 17.91 1.54 -7.27
C THR A 36 17.42 2.99 -7.24
N LEU A 37 16.38 3.31 -6.47
CA LEU A 37 15.82 4.65 -6.30
C LEU A 37 16.06 5.13 -4.86
N PRO A 38 17.20 5.77 -4.55
CA PRO A 38 17.58 6.11 -3.17
C PRO A 38 16.56 6.97 -2.43
N ALA A 39 16.00 8.00 -3.09
CA ALA A 39 15.00 8.88 -2.49
C ALA A 39 13.70 8.13 -2.15
N VAL A 40 13.25 7.24 -3.05
CA VAL A 40 12.07 6.40 -2.81
C VAL A 40 12.33 5.43 -1.66
N ARG A 41 13.49 4.77 -1.65
CA ARG A 41 13.88 3.84 -0.59
C ARG A 41 13.90 4.52 0.77
N GLN A 42 14.52 5.70 0.85
CA GLN A 42 14.57 6.50 2.08
C GLN A 42 13.17 6.84 2.59
N THR A 43 12.25 7.26 1.72
CA THR A 43 10.87 7.57 2.10
C THR A 43 10.12 6.33 2.58
N ILE A 44 10.33 5.17 1.95
CA ILE A 44 9.74 3.89 2.40
C ILE A 44 10.27 3.54 3.79
N ASP A 45 11.58 3.60 4.02
CA ASP A 45 12.20 3.24 5.30
C ASP A 45 11.70 4.15 6.44
N GLN A 46 11.54 5.46 6.16
CA GLN A 46 10.95 6.40 7.10
C GLN A 46 9.49 6.08 7.42
N ALA A 47 8.70 5.72 6.40
CA ALA A 47 7.31 5.34 6.59
C ALA A 47 7.18 4.00 7.35
N GLU A 48 8.04 3.02 7.08
CA GLU A 48 8.11 1.77 7.84
C GLU A 48 8.44 2.02 9.31
N ALA A 49 9.40 2.91 9.59
CA ALA A 49 9.73 3.32 10.96
C ALA A 49 8.56 4.05 11.64
N ALA A 50 7.84 4.93 10.93
CA ALA A 50 6.67 5.63 11.45
C ALA A 50 5.51 4.69 11.80
N LEU A 51 5.39 3.55 11.10
CA LEU A 51 4.41 2.51 11.43
C LEU A 51 4.82 1.69 12.65
N ALA A 52 6.08 1.72 13.08
CA ALA A 52 6.61 1.04 14.27
C ALA A 52 6.19 -0.45 14.37
N GLY A 53 6.09 -1.15 13.23
CA GLY A 53 5.65 -2.55 13.17
C GLY A 53 4.14 -2.78 13.35
N ALA A 54 3.34 -1.74 13.59
CA ALA A 54 1.89 -1.79 13.72
C ALA A 54 1.14 -1.61 12.38
N GLY A 55 1.82 -1.90 11.27
CA GLY A 55 1.32 -1.71 9.91
C GLY A 55 2.20 -2.41 8.88
N ARG A 56 1.86 -2.23 7.60
CA ARG A 56 2.66 -2.75 6.49
C ARG A 56 2.63 -1.83 5.29
N ILE A 57 3.73 -1.83 4.55
CA ILE A 57 3.88 -1.15 3.26
C ILE A 57 4.13 -2.19 2.19
N LEU A 58 3.43 -2.09 1.06
CA LEU A 58 3.65 -2.91 -0.12
C LEU A 58 3.75 -2.00 -1.34
N VAL A 59 4.92 -2.02 -1.95
CA VAL A 59 5.21 -1.29 -3.19
C VAL A 59 5.56 -2.29 -4.28
N ARG A 60 4.89 -2.20 -5.43
CA ARG A 60 5.19 -3.04 -6.58
C ARG A 60 4.79 -2.39 -7.89
N TYR A 61 5.48 -2.74 -8.98
CA TYR A 61 4.98 -2.44 -10.31
C TYR A 61 3.83 -3.37 -10.71
N SER A 62 2.92 -2.87 -11.54
CA SER A 62 1.95 -3.70 -12.26
C SER A 62 2.65 -4.50 -13.35
N GLY A 63 2.30 -5.78 -13.52
CA GLY A 63 2.85 -6.61 -14.61
C GLY A 63 2.21 -6.31 -15.97
N THR A 64 0.98 -5.82 -15.99
CA THR A 64 0.17 -5.62 -17.21
C THR A 64 -0.07 -4.16 -17.55
N GLU A 65 0.21 -3.23 -16.64
CA GLU A 65 -0.04 -1.80 -16.81
C GLU A 65 1.23 -0.99 -16.50
N PRO A 66 1.37 0.22 -17.07
CA PRO A 66 2.48 1.13 -16.73
C PRO A 66 2.22 1.85 -15.40
N LEU A 67 2.02 1.08 -14.32
CA LEU A 67 1.70 1.59 -13.00
C LEU A 67 2.69 1.09 -11.94
N VAL A 68 3.00 1.93 -10.95
CA VAL A 68 3.43 1.49 -9.62
C VAL A 68 2.22 1.55 -8.67
N ARG A 69 2.08 0.53 -7.83
CA ARG A 69 1.02 0.39 -6.84
C ARG A 69 1.64 0.45 -5.45
N ILE A 70 1.09 1.33 -4.62
CA ILE A 70 1.50 1.56 -3.24
C ILE A 70 0.31 1.23 -2.36
N LEU A 71 0.53 0.37 -1.37
CA LEU A 71 -0.44 0.03 -0.33
C LEU A 71 0.22 0.28 1.02
N VAL A 72 -0.43 1.04 1.88
CA VAL A 72 -0.06 1.23 3.28
C VAL A 72 -1.24 0.80 4.15
N GLU A 73 -1.00 0.00 5.17
CA GLU A 73 -2.01 -0.42 6.13
C GLU A 73 -1.54 -0.15 7.55
N GLY A 74 -2.46 0.23 8.44
CA GLY A 74 -2.15 0.61 9.81
C GLY A 74 -3.41 1.01 10.59
N ALA A 75 -3.28 1.21 11.91
CA ALA A 75 -4.43 1.47 12.79
C ALA A 75 -5.06 2.85 12.60
N ASP A 76 -4.27 3.87 12.25
CA ASP A 76 -4.72 5.24 12.01
C ASP A 76 -4.81 5.52 10.51
N LYS A 77 -6.04 5.76 10.03
CA LYS A 77 -6.32 6.01 8.62
C LYS A 77 -5.65 7.29 8.09
N THR A 78 -5.70 8.37 8.84
CA THR A 78 -5.14 9.66 8.39
C THR A 78 -3.63 9.56 8.31
N HIS A 79 -3.01 8.91 9.30
CA HIS A 79 -1.57 8.67 9.29
C HIS A 79 -1.13 7.85 8.07
N ILE A 80 -1.78 6.72 7.78
CA ILE A 80 -1.39 5.89 6.62
C ILE A 80 -1.65 6.57 5.27
N GLU A 81 -2.64 7.47 5.18
CA GLU A 81 -2.87 8.29 3.99
C GLU A 81 -1.70 9.23 3.75
N THR A 82 -1.24 9.94 4.78
CA THR A 82 -0.06 10.82 4.70
C THR A 82 1.20 10.05 4.27
N LEU A 83 1.44 8.87 4.85
CA LEU A 83 2.59 8.04 4.47
C LEU A 83 2.50 7.57 3.01
N ALA A 84 1.31 7.12 2.57
CA ALA A 84 1.10 6.70 1.19
C ALA A 84 1.30 7.85 0.20
N ASP A 85 0.86 9.06 0.54
CA ASP A 85 1.04 10.26 -0.28
C ASP A 85 2.51 10.70 -0.36
N GLY A 86 3.26 10.59 0.74
CA GLY A 86 4.71 10.85 0.73
C GLY A 86 5.47 9.89 -0.17
N ILE A 87 5.16 8.59 -0.11
CA ILE A 87 5.77 7.58 -1.00
C ILE A 87 5.38 7.85 -2.46
N LEU A 88 4.11 8.20 -2.71
CA LEU A 88 3.63 8.54 -4.05
C LEU A 88 4.41 9.70 -4.66
N ALA A 89 4.64 10.76 -3.88
CA ALA A 89 5.40 11.93 -4.32
C ALA A 89 6.86 11.56 -4.68
N ALA A 90 7.52 10.76 -3.84
CA ALA A 90 8.88 10.29 -4.14
C ALA A 90 8.95 9.46 -5.44
N PHE A 91 7.92 8.66 -5.73
CA PHE A 91 7.82 7.94 -7.01
C PHE A 91 7.55 8.88 -8.20
N ALA A 92 6.75 9.93 -8.01
CA ALA A 92 6.47 10.91 -9.05
C ALA A 92 7.76 11.61 -9.49
N ASP A 93 8.60 12.02 -8.54
CA ASP A 93 9.88 12.67 -8.84
C ASP A 93 10.90 11.73 -9.50
N ALA A 94 10.90 10.44 -9.12
CA ALA A 94 11.91 9.49 -9.57
C ALA A 94 11.59 8.82 -10.92
N VAL A 95 10.32 8.48 -11.18
CA VAL A 95 9.90 7.64 -12.31
C VAL A 95 8.56 8.04 -12.94
N GLY A 96 7.96 9.13 -12.45
CA GLY A 96 6.71 9.68 -12.95
C GLY A 96 6.81 10.19 -14.38
N ALA A 97 5.65 10.35 -15.01
CA ALA A 97 5.45 10.99 -16.31
C ALA A 97 4.91 12.40 -16.11
#